data_AF-A0A6P6VUL4-F1
#
_entry.id   AF-A0A6P6VUL4-F1
#
_cell.length_a   1.000
_cell.length_b   1.000
_cell.length_c   1.000
_cell.angle_alpha   90.00
_cell.angle_beta   90.00
_cell.angle_gamma   90.00
#
_symmetry.space_group_name_H-M   'P 1'
#
loop_
_entity.id
_entity.type
_entity.pdbx_description
1 polymer ?
#
loop_
_entity_poly.entity_id
_entity_poly.type
_entity_poly.pdbx_seq_one_letter_code
_entity_poly.pdbx_strand_id
1 'polypeptide(L)'
;MDPSGVILVAGATGGVGRRVFDILRSKGYTVKVLVRNEDKARRMLGPDVDMIVGDITKASTLVREYFKGVRKVINAVSVIVGPKEGDTPDRAKYSQGIKFFEPEIKGASPEMVEYIGMKNLINAVKESVGIHRGKLVFGFEENLTRELAWGALDDVVMGGVSESSFVIDPTGGEKGGPTGVFRGVVSTANNGGFTSIRTKNFPVPEDLSAYDGLELRLKGDGRRYKLIVRTSRDWDTVGYTLSFDTIEGQWQSIQLPFSSLRPVFRARTVSDAPPFDARQIASLQLMFSKFEYDGKLNPTFKEGPFQLPVSSIKTFMKEPVTPRFVHVSSAGVTRPERPGLDLSKQPPAVRLNKELGFILTFKLKGEDLIRESGIPHTIVRPCALTEEPAGADLIFDQGDNITGKISREEIARICIAALESPYACDKTFEVKSVIPFSEPYTVDPANPPPEKDYNQYFKSLKDGITGKESLEKSPAAV
;
A
#
# COMPACT_ATOMS: atom_id res chain seq x y z
N MET A 1 10.77 -0.89 -17.40
CA MET A 1 9.51 -0.31 -16.87
C MET A 1 9.87 0.41 -15.59
N ASP A 2 9.32 1.60 -15.40
CA ASP A 2 9.53 2.40 -14.20
C ASP A 2 9.11 1.59 -12.95
N PRO A 3 10.05 1.28 -12.03
CA PRO A 3 9.74 0.55 -10.80
C PRO A 3 8.81 1.33 -9.86
N SER A 4 8.55 2.63 -10.10
CA SER A 4 7.70 3.47 -9.24
C SER A 4 6.20 3.23 -9.40
N GLY A 5 5.78 2.58 -10.49
CA GLY A 5 4.37 2.30 -10.80
C GLY A 5 3.51 3.55 -11.04
N VAL A 6 2.20 3.37 -11.22
CA VAL A 6 1.29 4.50 -11.44
C VAL A 6 0.88 5.11 -10.10
N ILE A 7 0.90 6.45 -10.00
CA ILE A 7 0.30 7.20 -8.89
C ILE A 7 -1.12 7.59 -9.26
N LEU A 8 -2.10 7.12 -8.49
CA LEU A 8 -3.49 7.51 -8.64
C LEU A 8 -3.78 8.78 -7.81
N VAL A 9 -4.30 9.82 -8.45
CA VAL A 9 -4.80 11.02 -7.75
C VAL A 9 -6.33 11.03 -7.80
N ALA A 10 -6.96 10.75 -6.65
CA ALA A 10 -8.40 10.88 -6.50
C ALA A 10 -8.73 12.31 -6.03
N GLY A 11 -9.67 12.96 -6.71
CA GLY A 11 -10.01 14.37 -6.44
C GLY A 11 -9.14 15.39 -7.19
N ALA A 12 -8.54 14.99 -8.32
CA ALA A 12 -7.66 15.83 -9.13
C ALA A 12 -8.31 17.12 -9.67
N THR A 13 -9.64 17.19 -9.77
CA THR A 13 -10.36 18.43 -10.15
C THR A 13 -10.63 19.36 -8.96
N GLY A 14 -10.19 19.00 -7.75
CA GLY A 14 -10.30 19.78 -6.52
C GLY A 14 -9.09 20.68 -6.26
N GLY A 15 -9.15 21.49 -5.20
CA GLY A 15 -8.11 22.51 -4.93
C GLY A 15 -6.72 21.94 -4.59
N VAL A 16 -6.67 20.91 -3.75
CA VAL A 16 -5.42 20.21 -3.38
C VAL A 16 -5.05 19.19 -4.46
N GLY A 17 -5.98 18.33 -4.86
CA GLY A 17 -5.73 17.28 -5.85
C GLY A 17 -5.21 17.79 -7.20
N ARG A 18 -5.67 18.96 -7.66
CA ARG A 18 -5.13 19.58 -8.89
C ARG A 18 -3.64 19.91 -8.74
N ARG A 19 -3.27 20.54 -7.64
CA ARG A 19 -1.87 20.89 -7.35
C ARG A 19 -0.99 19.65 -7.20
N VAL A 20 -1.52 18.59 -6.57
CA VAL A 20 -0.84 17.29 -6.52
C VAL A 20 -0.57 16.77 -7.92
N PHE A 21 -1.59 16.76 -8.80
CA PHE A 21 -1.45 16.32 -10.18
C PHE A 21 -0.40 17.15 -10.95
N ASP A 22 -0.47 18.48 -10.86
CA ASP A 22 0.43 19.39 -11.56
C ASP A 22 1.89 19.18 -11.11
N ILE A 23 2.13 19.06 -9.79
CA ILE A 23 3.47 18.82 -9.24
C ILE A 23 3.99 17.44 -9.67
N LEU A 24 3.20 16.37 -9.52
CA LEU A 24 3.63 15.03 -9.93
C LEU A 24 3.96 14.95 -11.43
N ARG A 25 3.14 15.57 -12.28
CA ARG A 25 3.38 15.64 -13.73
C ARG A 25 4.67 16.41 -14.04
N SER A 26 4.92 17.53 -13.35
CA SER A 26 6.15 18.31 -13.53
C SER A 26 7.42 17.56 -13.10
N LYS A 27 7.30 16.66 -12.12
CA LYS A 27 8.38 15.76 -11.66
C LYS A 27 8.55 14.50 -12.52
N GLY A 28 7.74 14.31 -13.56
CA GLY A 28 7.85 13.18 -14.49
C GLY A 28 7.24 11.86 -14.01
N TYR A 29 6.44 11.86 -12.94
CA TYR A 29 5.75 10.64 -12.51
C TYR A 29 4.67 10.23 -13.51
N THR A 30 4.41 8.93 -13.58
CA THR A 30 3.24 8.41 -14.29
C THR A 30 2.00 8.57 -13.40
N VAL A 31 1.10 9.47 -13.78
CA VAL A 31 -0.08 9.84 -12.99
C VAL A 31 -1.36 9.45 -13.70
N LYS A 32 -2.28 8.82 -12.98
CA LYS A 32 -3.65 8.55 -13.40
C LYS A 32 -4.61 9.27 -12.47
N VAL A 33 -5.69 9.86 -12.98
CA VAL A 33 -6.67 10.60 -12.15
C VAL A 33 -8.01 9.88 -12.08
N LEU A 34 -8.62 9.81 -10.89
CA LEU A 34 -10.00 9.34 -10.73
C LEU A 34 -10.95 10.53 -10.77
N VAL A 35 -11.84 10.55 -11.78
CA VAL A 35 -12.73 11.68 -12.05
C VAL A 35 -14.16 11.24 -12.34
N ARG A 36 -15.13 12.06 -11.94
CA ARG A 36 -16.57 11.80 -12.21
C ARG A 36 -17.04 12.29 -13.57
N ASN A 37 -16.39 13.32 -14.11
CA ASN A 37 -16.79 13.97 -15.35
C ASN A 37 -15.54 14.18 -16.23
N GLU A 38 -15.51 13.47 -17.34
CA GLU A 38 -14.40 13.45 -18.29
C GLU A 38 -14.16 14.82 -18.92
N ASP A 39 -15.19 15.49 -19.45
CA ASP A 39 -15.06 16.79 -20.12
C ASP A 39 -14.50 17.87 -19.19
N LYS A 40 -14.92 17.87 -17.93
CA LYS A 40 -14.38 18.76 -16.90
C LYS A 40 -12.92 18.43 -16.62
N ALA A 41 -12.57 17.15 -16.53
CA ALA A 41 -11.18 16.74 -16.30
C ALA A 41 -10.28 17.16 -17.46
N ARG A 42 -10.65 16.90 -18.71
CA ARG A 42 -9.88 17.30 -19.90
C ARG A 42 -9.69 18.81 -20.00
N ARG A 43 -10.74 19.59 -19.70
CA ARG A 43 -10.64 21.07 -19.66
C ARG A 43 -9.70 21.58 -18.56
N MET A 44 -9.66 20.92 -17.41
CA MET A 44 -8.89 21.39 -16.24
C MET A 44 -7.45 20.88 -16.21
N LEU A 45 -7.20 19.66 -16.69
CA LEU A 45 -5.95 18.91 -16.52
C LEU A 45 -5.20 18.68 -17.84
N GLY A 46 -5.84 19.02 -18.97
CA GLY A 46 -5.32 18.84 -20.32
C GLY A 46 -5.95 17.63 -21.05
N PRO A 47 -5.88 17.62 -22.39
CA PRO A 47 -6.54 16.61 -23.22
C PRO A 47 -5.96 15.21 -23.03
N ASP A 48 -4.65 15.08 -22.77
CA ASP A 48 -3.94 13.80 -22.72
C ASP A 48 -3.85 13.18 -21.31
N VAL A 49 -4.67 13.65 -20.36
CA VAL A 49 -4.65 13.12 -19.00
C VAL A 49 -5.15 11.66 -18.97
N ASP A 50 -4.33 10.75 -18.42
CA ASP A 50 -4.75 9.38 -18.16
C ASP A 50 -5.74 9.37 -16.98
N MET A 51 -6.92 8.79 -17.18
CA MET A 51 -8.01 8.88 -16.23
C MET A 51 -8.83 7.62 -16.10
N ILE A 52 -9.35 7.40 -14.89
CA ILE A 52 -10.43 6.47 -14.58
C ILE A 52 -11.69 7.32 -14.41
N VAL A 53 -12.70 7.06 -15.23
CA VAL A 53 -14.02 7.69 -15.07
C VAL A 53 -14.84 6.85 -14.09
N GLY A 54 -15.11 7.41 -12.92
CA GLY A 54 -15.82 6.72 -11.84
C GLY A 54 -16.25 7.66 -10.72
N ASP A 55 -17.27 7.24 -9.98
CA ASP A 55 -17.80 7.93 -8.80
C ASP A 55 -17.54 7.09 -7.57
N ILE A 56 -16.72 7.59 -6.64
CA ILE A 56 -16.38 6.84 -5.42
C ILE A 56 -17.61 6.50 -4.58
N THR A 57 -18.70 7.27 -4.69
CA THR A 57 -19.96 6.99 -3.99
C THR A 57 -20.72 5.79 -4.57
N LYS A 58 -20.29 5.28 -5.74
CA LYS A 58 -20.92 4.17 -6.47
C LYS A 58 -19.89 3.08 -6.79
N ALA A 59 -19.84 2.05 -5.96
CA ALA A 59 -18.90 0.93 -6.09
C ALA A 59 -18.89 0.30 -7.50
N SER A 60 -20.05 0.20 -8.15
CA SER A 60 -20.20 -0.37 -9.50
C SER A 60 -19.43 0.39 -10.60
N THR A 61 -19.04 1.65 -10.34
CA THR A 61 -18.27 2.46 -11.29
C THR A 61 -16.76 2.32 -11.10
N LEU A 62 -16.29 1.68 -10.02
CA LEU A 62 -14.88 1.48 -9.71
C LEU A 62 -14.42 0.07 -10.14
N VAL A 63 -14.40 -0.17 -11.45
CA VAL A 63 -13.96 -1.45 -12.03
C VAL A 63 -12.48 -1.69 -11.74
N ARG A 64 -12.15 -2.80 -11.07
CA ARG A 64 -10.80 -3.09 -10.55
C ARG A 64 -9.71 -3.10 -11.63
N GLU A 65 -10.06 -3.55 -12.84
CA GLU A 65 -9.17 -3.61 -13.99
C GLU A 65 -8.55 -2.25 -14.34
N TYR A 66 -9.27 -1.15 -14.14
CA TYR A 66 -8.77 0.20 -14.42
C TYR A 66 -7.70 0.68 -13.41
N PHE A 67 -7.64 0.03 -12.24
CA PHE A 67 -6.66 0.31 -11.18
C PHE A 67 -5.43 -0.59 -11.26
N LYS A 68 -5.37 -1.54 -12.20
CA LYS A 68 -4.16 -2.37 -12.41
C LYS A 68 -2.94 -1.48 -12.67
N GLY A 69 -1.83 -1.80 -12.00
CA GLY A 69 -0.57 -1.04 -12.08
C GLY A 69 -0.50 0.19 -11.16
N VAL A 70 -1.58 0.57 -10.49
CA VAL A 70 -1.53 1.61 -9.44
C VAL A 70 -0.73 1.08 -8.25
N ARG A 71 0.35 1.77 -7.89
CA ARG A 71 1.20 1.39 -6.74
C ARG A 71 1.09 2.36 -5.58
N LYS A 72 0.69 3.61 -5.85
CA LYS A 72 0.50 4.65 -4.84
C LYS A 72 -0.78 5.43 -5.12
N VAL A 73 -1.42 5.92 -4.06
CA VAL A 73 -2.67 6.70 -4.13
C VAL A 73 -2.51 7.97 -3.31
N ILE A 74 -2.91 9.11 -3.87
CA ILE A 74 -3.20 10.33 -3.13
C ILE A 74 -4.70 10.57 -3.20
N ASN A 75 -5.38 10.41 -2.08
CA ASN A 75 -6.81 10.69 -1.96
C ASN A 75 -7.04 12.09 -1.39
N ALA A 76 -7.41 13.01 -2.27
CA ALA A 76 -7.87 14.36 -1.95
C ALA A 76 -9.37 14.56 -2.23
N VAL A 77 -10.14 13.47 -2.34
CA VAL A 77 -11.59 13.56 -2.43
C VAL A 77 -12.16 13.99 -1.08
N SER A 78 -13.07 14.96 -1.12
CA SER A 78 -13.80 15.43 0.04
C SER A 78 -15.19 15.87 -0.41
N VAL A 79 -16.15 15.83 0.50
CA VAL A 79 -17.47 16.44 0.28
C VAL A 79 -17.31 17.93 -0.02
N ILE A 80 -18.15 18.45 -0.90
CA ILE A 80 -18.09 19.86 -1.31
C ILE A 80 -18.91 20.67 -0.31
N VAL A 81 -18.24 21.56 0.42
CA VAL A 81 -18.89 22.56 1.26
C VAL A 81 -18.85 23.91 0.53
N GLY A 82 -20.02 24.50 0.32
CA GLY A 82 -20.19 25.78 -0.34
C GLY A 82 -21.02 26.75 0.49
N PRO A 83 -20.91 28.06 0.24
CA PRO A 83 -21.85 29.03 0.80
C PRO A 83 -23.26 28.81 0.24
N LYS A 84 -24.29 28.94 1.08
CA LYS A 84 -25.71 28.90 0.66
C LYS A 84 -26.02 29.94 -0.42
N GLU A 85 -25.44 31.13 -0.26
CA GLU A 85 -25.59 32.27 -1.18
C GLU A 85 -24.91 32.07 -2.56
N GLY A 86 -24.15 30.98 -2.76
CA GLY A 86 -23.34 30.76 -3.96
C GLY A 86 -21.89 31.24 -3.81
N ASP A 87 -20.96 30.57 -4.49
CA ASP A 87 -19.53 30.91 -4.43
C ASP A 87 -19.22 32.10 -5.33
N THR A 88 -18.32 32.98 -4.91
CA THR A 88 -17.87 34.09 -5.75
C THR A 88 -16.81 33.61 -6.76
N PRO A 89 -16.61 34.29 -7.91
CA PRO A 89 -15.61 33.89 -8.90
C PRO A 89 -14.19 33.75 -8.33
N ASP A 90 -13.83 34.58 -7.35
CA ASP A 90 -12.57 34.61 -6.62
C ASP A 90 -12.52 33.66 -5.41
N ARG A 91 -13.61 32.94 -5.11
CA ARG A 91 -13.76 32.08 -3.93
C ARG A 91 -13.44 32.79 -2.62
N ALA A 92 -14.04 33.96 -2.41
CA ALA A 92 -13.81 34.83 -1.26
C ALA A 92 -13.97 34.12 0.11
N LYS A 93 -14.71 33.00 0.17
CA LYS A 93 -14.80 32.14 1.37
C LYS A 93 -13.46 31.61 1.88
N TYR A 94 -12.46 31.47 1.00
CA TYR A 94 -11.09 31.05 1.35
C TYR A 94 -10.14 32.23 1.62
N SER A 95 -10.62 33.46 1.43
CA SER A 95 -9.96 34.72 1.81
C SER A 95 -10.56 35.18 3.15
N GLN A 96 -10.10 34.57 4.23
CA GLN A 96 -10.67 34.78 5.57
C GLN A 96 -10.33 36.19 6.09
N GLY A 97 -11.33 36.87 6.67
CA GLY A 97 -11.27 38.26 7.13
C GLY A 97 -12.36 39.18 6.55
N ILE A 98 -13.03 38.74 5.46
CA ILE A 98 -13.90 39.62 4.65
C ILE A 98 -15.40 39.30 4.81
N LYS A 99 -15.82 38.04 5.01
CA LYS A 99 -17.23 37.66 5.27
C LYS A 99 -17.34 36.22 5.79
N PHE A 100 -18.14 35.97 6.83
CA PHE A 100 -18.58 34.61 7.19
C PHE A 100 -19.73 34.22 6.26
N PHE A 101 -19.62 33.07 5.60
CA PHE A 101 -20.70 32.53 4.77
C PHE A 101 -21.36 31.36 5.49
N GLU A 102 -22.69 31.33 5.47
CA GLU A 102 -23.43 30.18 5.97
C GLU A 102 -23.15 28.96 5.06
N PRO A 103 -22.56 27.87 5.60
CA PRO A 103 -22.12 26.75 4.78
C PRO A 103 -23.27 25.77 4.52
N GLU A 104 -23.19 25.06 3.40
CA GLU A 104 -24.03 23.91 3.09
C GLU A 104 -23.26 22.83 2.32
N ILE A 105 -23.74 21.59 2.45
CA ILE A 105 -23.25 20.46 1.67
C ILE A 105 -23.80 20.55 0.25
N LYS A 106 -22.90 20.47 -0.74
CA LYS A 106 -23.24 20.44 -2.16
C LYS A 106 -23.05 19.03 -2.71
N GLY A 107 -24.13 18.43 -3.23
CA GLY A 107 -24.10 17.12 -3.87
C GLY A 107 -24.33 15.97 -2.86
N ALA A 108 -23.52 14.91 -2.97
CA ALA A 108 -23.64 13.74 -2.10
C ALA A 108 -23.35 14.08 -0.62
N SER A 109 -23.99 13.36 0.30
CA SER A 109 -23.81 13.57 1.74
C SER A 109 -22.37 13.26 2.20
N PRO A 110 -21.93 13.78 3.35
CA PRO A 110 -20.61 13.47 3.88
C PRO A 110 -20.41 11.96 4.14
N GLU A 111 -21.44 11.24 4.59
CA GLU A 111 -21.39 9.77 4.74
C GLU A 111 -21.05 9.07 3.41
N MET A 112 -21.73 9.45 2.33
CA MET A 112 -21.54 8.85 1.02
C MET A 112 -20.12 9.08 0.48
N VAL A 113 -19.53 10.24 0.77
CA VAL A 113 -18.23 10.63 0.22
C VAL A 113 -17.07 10.18 1.12
N GLU A 114 -17.10 10.57 2.40
CA GLU A 114 -15.97 10.43 3.32
C GLU A 114 -15.86 9.01 3.89
N TYR A 115 -16.99 8.29 4.06
CA TYR A 115 -16.99 6.93 4.59
C TYR A 115 -17.21 5.88 3.48
N ILE A 116 -18.38 5.91 2.81
CA ILE A 116 -18.70 4.92 1.77
C ILE A 116 -17.75 5.08 0.57
N GLY A 117 -17.49 6.32 0.16
CA GLY A 117 -16.54 6.61 -0.92
C GLY A 117 -15.12 6.15 -0.62
N MET A 118 -14.64 6.36 0.61
CA MET A 118 -13.34 5.87 1.07
C MET A 118 -13.29 4.34 1.06
N LYS A 119 -14.32 3.66 1.58
CA LYS A 119 -14.43 2.19 1.53
C LYS A 119 -14.34 1.65 0.11
N ASN A 120 -15.09 2.26 -0.82
CA ASN A 120 -15.09 1.85 -2.22
C ASN A 120 -13.73 2.07 -2.88
N LEU A 121 -13.09 3.20 -2.63
CA LEU A 121 -11.75 3.49 -3.15
C LEU A 121 -10.71 2.51 -2.62
N ILE A 122 -10.70 2.24 -1.30
CA ILE A 122 -9.82 1.24 -0.69
C ILE A 122 -10.02 -0.12 -1.37
N ASN A 123 -11.26 -0.58 -1.51
CA ASN A 123 -11.58 -1.86 -2.13
C ASN A 123 -11.13 -1.95 -3.60
N ALA A 124 -11.14 -0.84 -4.33
CA ALA A 124 -10.71 -0.78 -5.71
C ALA A 124 -9.18 -0.86 -5.86
N VAL A 125 -8.41 -0.34 -4.90
CA VAL A 125 -6.95 -0.22 -5.01
C VAL A 125 -6.16 -1.23 -4.17
N LYS A 126 -6.76 -1.81 -3.12
CA LYS A 126 -6.08 -2.62 -2.08
C LYS A 126 -5.19 -3.73 -2.66
N GLU A 127 -5.68 -4.47 -3.65
CA GLU A 127 -4.92 -5.55 -4.28
C GLU A 127 -3.72 -5.03 -5.08
N SER A 128 -3.86 -3.87 -5.73
CA SER A 128 -2.80 -3.28 -6.56
C SER A 128 -1.74 -2.54 -5.74
N VAL A 129 -2.13 -1.92 -4.63
CA VAL A 129 -1.20 -1.22 -3.74
C VAL A 129 -0.61 -2.12 -2.66
N GLY A 130 -1.16 -3.31 -2.41
CA GLY A 130 -0.66 -4.24 -1.39
C GLY A 130 -0.89 -3.79 0.06
N ILE A 131 -0.63 -4.71 0.99
CA ILE A 131 -0.82 -4.54 2.44
C ILE A 131 0.40 -5.02 3.23
N HIS A 132 0.66 -4.44 4.40
CA HIS A 132 1.81 -4.73 5.28
C HIS A 132 2.04 -6.21 5.52
N ARG A 133 0.98 -6.94 5.89
CA ARG A 133 1.07 -8.38 6.20
C ARG A 133 1.37 -9.29 5.00
N GLY A 134 1.42 -8.74 3.79
CA GLY A 134 1.56 -9.53 2.57
C GLY A 134 0.28 -10.17 2.07
N LYS A 135 0.38 -10.80 0.89
CA LYS A 135 -0.65 -11.66 0.30
C LYS A 135 -0.26 -13.11 0.52
N LEU A 136 -1.17 -13.91 1.08
CA LEU A 136 -0.98 -15.35 1.23
C LEU A 136 -1.07 -16.04 -0.15
N VAL A 137 -0.02 -16.78 -0.51
CA VAL A 137 0.06 -17.57 -1.75
C VAL A 137 -0.20 -19.04 -1.49
N PHE A 138 0.30 -19.56 -0.36
CA PHE A 138 0.04 -20.89 0.17
C PHE A 138 0.08 -20.84 1.70
N GLY A 139 -0.73 -21.66 2.37
CA GLY A 139 -0.59 -21.93 3.80
C GLY A 139 -1.87 -21.78 4.59
N PHE A 140 -1.72 -21.88 5.91
CA PHE A 140 -2.79 -21.88 6.90
C PHE A 140 -2.45 -20.87 8.02
N GLU A 141 -2.89 -19.62 7.88
CA GLU A 141 -2.66 -18.57 8.87
C GLU A 141 -3.99 -18.16 9.51
N GLU A 142 -4.17 -18.40 10.81
CA GLU A 142 -5.33 -18.03 11.64
C GLU A 142 -6.71 -18.10 10.96
N ASN A 143 -7.07 -17.10 10.15
CA ASN A 143 -8.37 -16.97 9.47
C ASN A 143 -8.29 -17.07 7.93
N LEU A 144 -7.13 -17.36 7.35
CA LEU A 144 -6.91 -17.54 5.92
C LEU A 144 -6.25 -18.88 5.64
N THR A 145 -6.91 -19.66 4.80
CA THR A 145 -6.37 -20.90 4.25
C THR A 145 -6.29 -20.77 2.73
N ARG A 146 -5.13 -21.11 2.18
CA ARG A 146 -4.93 -21.20 0.73
C ARG A 146 -4.09 -22.41 0.41
N GLU A 147 -4.72 -23.39 -0.20
CA GLU A 147 -4.05 -24.59 -0.69
C GLU A 147 -3.67 -24.44 -2.17
N LEU A 148 -2.62 -25.15 -2.57
CA LEU A 148 -2.19 -25.25 -3.96
C LEU A 148 -2.08 -26.73 -4.33
N ALA A 149 -2.46 -27.06 -5.56
CA ALA A 149 -2.31 -28.41 -6.08
C ALA A 149 -0.85 -28.64 -6.50
N TRP A 150 -0.08 -29.32 -5.67
CA TRP A 150 1.32 -29.69 -5.94
C TRP A 150 1.40 -31.06 -6.61
N GLY A 151 2.34 -31.21 -7.54
CA GLY A 151 2.67 -32.48 -8.18
C GLY A 151 4.17 -32.71 -8.22
N ALA A 152 4.59 -33.97 -8.13
CA ALA A 152 5.98 -34.37 -8.22
C ALA A 152 6.55 -34.11 -9.63
N LEU A 153 7.81 -33.68 -9.68
CA LEU A 153 8.61 -33.50 -10.87
C LEU A 153 10.05 -33.90 -10.51
N ASP A 154 10.26 -35.19 -10.30
CA ASP A 154 11.53 -35.76 -9.82
C ASP A 154 12.43 -36.19 -10.99
N ASP A 155 13.61 -36.69 -10.68
CA ASP A 155 14.61 -37.13 -11.65
C ASP A 155 14.24 -38.36 -12.49
N VAL A 156 13.11 -39.02 -12.21
CA VAL A 156 12.55 -40.12 -13.03
C VAL A 156 12.34 -39.70 -14.48
N VAL A 157 12.11 -38.40 -14.74
CA VAL A 157 12.05 -37.83 -16.10
C VAL A 157 13.36 -37.96 -16.90
N MET A 158 14.47 -38.27 -16.21
CA MET A 158 15.78 -38.56 -16.80
C MET A 158 16.24 -40.00 -16.52
N GLY A 159 15.36 -40.87 -16.00
CA GLY A 159 15.67 -42.26 -15.64
C GLY A 159 16.15 -42.46 -14.20
N GLY A 160 16.17 -41.41 -13.38
CA GLY A 160 16.47 -41.49 -11.95
C GLY A 160 15.41 -42.28 -11.16
N VAL A 161 15.68 -42.46 -9.86
CA VAL A 161 14.83 -43.25 -8.94
C VAL A 161 14.43 -42.46 -7.69
N SER A 162 14.60 -41.13 -7.71
CA SER A 162 14.12 -40.29 -6.62
C SER A 162 12.60 -40.15 -6.68
N GLU A 163 11.99 -39.97 -5.52
CA GLU A 163 10.54 -39.82 -5.39
C GLU A 163 10.22 -38.76 -4.36
N SER A 164 9.24 -37.90 -4.67
CA SER A 164 8.73 -36.93 -3.72
C SER A 164 7.21 -36.73 -3.79
N SER A 165 6.69 -36.13 -2.73
CA SER A 165 5.30 -35.77 -2.59
C SER A 165 5.15 -34.49 -1.78
N PHE A 166 3.99 -33.85 -1.91
CA PHE A 166 3.56 -32.79 -1.02
C PHE A 166 2.24 -33.18 -0.39
N VAL A 167 2.20 -33.22 0.95
CA VAL A 167 1.01 -33.59 1.70
C VAL A 167 0.69 -32.53 2.75
N ILE A 168 -0.56 -32.44 3.17
CA ILE A 168 -0.94 -31.61 4.31
C ILE A 168 -0.91 -32.49 5.56
N ASP A 169 -0.09 -32.11 6.54
CA ASP A 169 -0.15 -32.65 7.90
C ASP A 169 -1.05 -31.72 8.73
N PRO A 170 -2.19 -32.20 9.25
CA PRO A 170 -3.15 -31.35 9.97
C PRO A 170 -2.67 -30.85 11.33
N THR A 171 -1.61 -31.43 11.90
CA THR A 171 -1.14 -31.14 13.27
C THR A 171 0.34 -30.79 13.37
N GLY A 172 1.10 -30.96 12.29
CA GLY A 172 2.55 -30.77 12.26
C GLY A 172 3.04 -29.32 12.18
N GLY A 173 2.13 -28.34 12.11
CA GLY A 173 2.47 -26.91 12.04
C GLY A 173 3.05 -26.36 13.34
N GLU A 174 3.68 -25.19 13.26
CA GLU A 174 4.40 -24.57 14.38
C GLU A 174 3.57 -24.41 15.66
N LYS A 175 2.29 -24.08 15.51
CA LYS A 175 1.33 -23.92 16.60
C LYS A 175 0.39 -25.14 16.77
N GLY A 176 0.78 -26.31 16.26
CA GLY A 176 -0.03 -27.54 16.31
C GLY A 176 -1.18 -27.60 15.30
N GLY A 177 -1.21 -26.69 14.31
CA GLY A 177 -2.20 -26.66 13.22
C GLY A 177 -1.68 -27.29 11.92
N PRO A 178 -2.41 -27.10 10.80
CA PRO A 178 -2.04 -27.68 9.51
C PRO A 178 -0.77 -27.07 8.91
N THR A 179 0.02 -27.90 8.23
CA THR A 179 1.22 -27.50 7.46
C THR A 179 1.35 -28.34 6.20
N GLY A 180 1.87 -27.74 5.13
CA GLY A 180 2.33 -28.53 3.99
C GLY A 180 3.65 -29.22 4.30
N VAL A 181 3.89 -30.39 3.74
CA VAL A 181 5.13 -31.15 3.94
C VAL A 181 5.63 -31.64 2.59
N PHE A 182 6.71 -31.02 2.11
CA PHE A 182 7.49 -31.53 0.97
C PHE A 182 8.42 -32.62 1.47
N ARG A 183 8.22 -33.87 1.04
CA ARG A 183 9.02 -35.01 1.51
C ARG A 183 9.28 -36.01 0.42
N GLY A 184 10.29 -36.84 0.62
CA GLY A 184 10.65 -37.87 -0.34
C GLY A 184 11.96 -38.55 -0.02
N VAL A 185 12.47 -39.30 -0.98
CA VAL A 185 13.80 -39.93 -0.96
C VAL A 185 14.54 -39.48 -2.20
N VAL A 186 15.73 -38.91 -2.04
CA VAL A 186 16.60 -38.55 -3.17
C VAL A 186 17.72 -39.56 -3.33
N SER A 187 18.01 -39.94 -4.57
CA SER A 187 19.10 -40.84 -4.95
C SER A 187 19.84 -40.30 -6.16
N THR A 188 21.13 -40.56 -6.23
CA THR A 188 21.99 -40.28 -7.39
C THR A 188 22.13 -41.47 -8.34
N ALA A 189 21.47 -42.59 -8.03
CA ALA A 189 21.39 -43.74 -8.93
C ALA A 189 20.75 -43.33 -10.27
N ASN A 190 21.17 -44.00 -11.35
CA ASN A 190 20.69 -43.77 -12.71
C ASN A 190 20.78 -42.30 -13.18
N ASN A 191 21.90 -41.64 -12.86
CA ASN A 191 22.12 -40.21 -13.16
C ASN A 191 21.08 -39.27 -12.53
N GLY A 192 20.42 -39.73 -11.47
CA GLY A 192 19.51 -38.92 -10.68
C GLY A 192 20.23 -37.89 -9.79
N GLY A 193 19.51 -37.43 -8.78
CA GLY A 193 20.03 -36.55 -7.74
C GLY A 193 19.15 -35.33 -7.52
N PHE A 194 17.86 -35.37 -7.87
CA PHE A 194 16.94 -34.33 -7.44
C PHE A 194 15.51 -34.83 -7.22
N THR A 195 14.85 -34.18 -6.27
CA THR A 195 13.41 -34.23 -6.08
C THR A 195 12.83 -32.85 -6.23
N SER A 196 11.60 -32.77 -6.72
CA SER A 196 10.91 -31.49 -6.83
C SER A 196 9.41 -31.62 -6.85
N ILE A 197 8.75 -30.59 -6.36
CA ILE A 197 7.31 -30.42 -6.47
C ILE A 197 7.01 -29.10 -7.16
N ARG A 198 6.05 -29.12 -8.09
CA ARG A 198 5.58 -27.93 -8.81
C ARG A 198 4.07 -27.81 -8.64
N THR A 199 3.58 -26.60 -8.43
CA THR A 199 2.13 -26.35 -8.43
C THR A 199 1.58 -26.57 -9.84
N LYS A 200 0.32 -27.00 -9.97
CA LYS A 200 -0.44 -26.73 -11.20
C LYS A 200 -0.33 -25.24 -11.52
N ASN A 201 -0.31 -24.91 -12.80
CA ASN A 201 -0.37 -23.51 -13.20
C ASN A 201 -1.59 -22.85 -12.56
N PHE A 202 -1.41 -21.66 -12.01
CA PHE A 202 -2.52 -20.88 -11.51
C PHE A 202 -3.51 -20.64 -12.66
N PRO A 203 -4.84 -20.76 -12.43
CA PRO A 203 -5.83 -20.56 -13.48
C PRO A 203 -5.70 -19.18 -14.14
N VAL A 204 -5.39 -18.17 -13.32
CA VAL A 204 -5.00 -16.82 -13.70
C VAL A 204 -3.62 -16.56 -13.11
N PRO A 205 -2.65 -16.04 -13.87
CA PRO A 205 -1.36 -15.64 -13.32
C PRO A 205 -1.52 -14.68 -12.14
N GLU A 206 -0.74 -14.90 -11.09
CA GLU A 206 -0.74 -14.08 -9.89
C GLU A 206 0.07 -12.80 -10.14
N ASP A 207 -0.59 -11.65 -9.99
CA ASP A 207 0.10 -10.37 -9.88
C ASP A 207 0.52 -10.13 -8.43
N LEU A 208 1.83 -10.28 -8.18
CA LEU A 208 2.48 -10.01 -6.90
C LEU A 208 3.41 -8.80 -6.98
N SER A 209 3.32 -7.99 -8.04
CA SER A 209 4.22 -6.85 -8.27
C SER A 209 3.95 -5.64 -7.37
N ALA A 210 2.99 -5.76 -6.45
CA ALA A 210 2.90 -4.87 -5.29
C ALA A 210 3.96 -5.22 -4.22
N TYR A 211 4.71 -6.31 -4.33
CA TYR A 211 5.59 -6.78 -3.28
C TYR A 211 7.02 -6.98 -3.77
N ASP A 212 7.96 -7.04 -2.84
CA ASP A 212 9.40 -7.11 -3.13
C ASP A 212 9.92 -8.56 -3.18
N GLY A 213 9.13 -9.52 -2.72
CA GLY A 213 9.50 -10.93 -2.75
C GLY A 213 8.49 -11.85 -2.07
N LEU A 214 8.90 -13.10 -1.88
CA LEU A 214 8.18 -14.13 -1.15
C LEU A 214 8.87 -14.43 0.18
N GLU A 215 8.11 -14.71 1.22
CA GLU A 215 8.56 -15.19 2.51
C GLU A 215 7.99 -16.60 2.73
N LEU A 216 8.88 -17.54 3.07
CA LEU A 216 8.51 -18.91 3.41
C LEU A 216 8.65 -19.10 4.91
N ARG A 217 7.54 -19.42 5.59
CA ARG A 217 7.58 -19.92 6.97
C ARG A 217 7.69 -21.45 6.92
N LEU A 218 8.81 -22.00 7.37
CA LEU A 218 9.10 -23.43 7.27
C LEU A 218 9.87 -23.96 8.48
N LYS A 219 9.86 -25.28 8.67
CA LYS A 219 10.73 -25.97 9.63
C LYS A 219 11.93 -26.56 8.90
N GLY A 220 13.13 -26.08 9.22
CA GLY A 220 14.34 -26.49 8.51
C GLY A 220 14.82 -27.90 8.85
N ASP A 221 15.57 -28.49 7.94
CA ASP A 221 16.17 -29.83 8.07
C ASP A 221 17.68 -29.82 7.79
N GLY A 222 18.31 -28.64 7.83
CA GLY A 222 19.74 -28.47 7.60
C GLY A 222 20.16 -28.45 6.13
N ARG A 223 19.20 -28.57 5.20
CA ARG A 223 19.48 -28.67 3.77
C ARG A 223 19.23 -27.36 3.04
N ARG A 224 19.85 -27.28 1.86
CA ARG A 224 19.71 -26.20 0.90
C ARG A 224 18.73 -26.58 -0.20
N TYR A 225 17.74 -25.72 -0.39
CA TYR A 225 16.66 -25.89 -1.36
C TYR A 225 16.68 -24.77 -2.39
N LYS A 226 15.87 -24.93 -3.43
CA LYS A 226 15.59 -23.89 -4.42
C LYS A 226 14.10 -23.59 -4.45
N LEU A 227 13.77 -22.31 -4.45
CA LEU A 227 12.50 -21.82 -4.96
C LEU A 227 12.66 -21.50 -6.44
N ILE A 228 11.74 -21.99 -7.27
CA ILE A 228 11.66 -21.69 -8.69
C ILE A 228 10.28 -21.08 -8.97
N VAL A 229 10.28 -19.86 -9.49
CA VAL A 229 9.08 -19.12 -9.90
C VAL A 229 9.03 -19.08 -11.42
N ARG A 230 7.91 -19.46 -12.02
CA ARG A 230 7.71 -19.35 -13.48
C ARG A 230 6.70 -18.28 -13.82
N THR A 231 7.00 -17.54 -14.87
CA THR A 231 6.10 -16.54 -15.47
C THR A 231 5.45 -17.03 -16.76
N SER A 232 5.99 -18.09 -17.39
CA SER A 232 5.32 -18.79 -18.50
C SER A 232 4.43 -19.92 -17.98
N ARG A 233 3.34 -20.16 -18.70
CA ARG A 233 2.44 -21.31 -18.50
C ARG A 233 2.95 -22.57 -19.21
N ASP A 234 3.91 -22.42 -20.12
CA ASP A 234 4.51 -23.54 -20.82
C ASP A 234 5.25 -24.46 -19.82
N TRP A 235 5.36 -25.73 -20.21
CA TRP A 235 5.87 -26.75 -19.31
C TRP A 235 7.38 -26.64 -19.08
N ASP A 236 8.16 -26.51 -20.15
CA ASP A 236 9.64 -26.56 -20.13
C ASP A 236 10.25 -25.22 -20.55
N THR A 237 10.26 -24.27 -19.63
CA THR A 237 10.79 -22.91 -19.84
C THR A 237 11.76 -22.50 -18.74
N VAL A 238 12.42 -21.35 -18.94
CA VAL A 238 13.18 -20.66 -17.91
C VAL A 238 12.35 -20.53 -16.62
N GLY A 239 12.97 -20.89 -15.50
CA GLY A 239 12.47 -20.64 -14.15
C GLY A 239 13.36 -19.63 -13.44
N TYR A 240 12.74 -18.66 -12.78
CA TYR A 240 13.43 -17.67 -11.97
C TYR A 240 13.68 -18.27 -10.59
N THR A 241 14.95 -18.52 -10.30
CA THR A 241 15.38 -19.42 -9.22
C THR A 241 16.17 -18.66 -8.16
N LEU A 242 15.94 -19.01 -6.90
CA LEU A 242 16.74 -18.60 -5.76
C LEU A 242 16.94 -19.77 -4.80
N SER A 243 18.18 -20.01 -4.41
CA SER A 243 18.53 -21.06 -3.43
C SER A 243 18.56 -20.47 -2.02
N PHE A 244 18.16 -21.27 -1.03
CA PHE A 244 18.17 -20.88 0.37
C PHE A 244 18.56 -22.05 1.27
N ASP A 245 19.22 -21.75 2.39
CA ASP A 245 19.63 -22.73 3.40
C ASP A 245 18.58 -22.83 4.50
N THR A 246 18.59 -23.97 5.21
CA THR A 246 17.73 -24.18 6.36
C THR A 246 18.49 -24.60 7.61
N ILE A 247 17.93 -24.28 8.77
CA ILE A 247 18.50 -24.67 10.07
C ILE A 247 17.71 -25.86 10.60
N GLU A 248 18.40 -26.96 10.88
CA GLU A 248 17.79 -28.22 11.31
C GLU A 248 16.94 -28.03 12.58
N GLY A 249 15.70 -28.52 12.52
CA GLY A 249 14.77 -28.55 13.65
C GLY A 249 14.09 -27.21 13.97
N GLN A 250 14.49 -26.10 13.35
CA GLN A 250 14.00 -24.76 13.68
C GLN A 250 12.92 -24.27 12.72
N TRP A 251 11.86 -23.68 13.29
CA TRP A 251 10.92 -22.86 12.53
C TRP A 251 11.54 -21.49 12.22
N GLN A 252 11.52 -21.11 10.95
CA GLN A 252 12.19 -19.91 10.48
C GLN A 252 11.44 -19.29 9.28
N SER A 253 11.64 -17.99 9.10
CA SER A 253 11.12 -17.23 7.96
C SER A 253 12.25 -16.92 7.00
N ILE A 254 12.15 -17.43 5.77
CA ILE A 254 13.13 -17.19 4.71
C ILE A 254 12.56 -16.18 3.72
N GLN A 255 13.17 -15.00 3.65
CA GLN A 255 12.82 -13.98 2.66
C GLN A 255 13.58 -14.22 1.36
N LEU A 256 12.83 -14.24 0.26
CA LEU A 256 13.27 -14.52 -1.10
C LEU A 256 12.91 -13.30 -1.98
N PRO A 257 13.77 -12.27 -2.03
CA PRO A 257 13.51 -11.08 -2.83
C PRO A 257 13.43 -11.40 -4.32
N PHE A 258 12.48 -10.80 -5.03
CA PHE A 258 12.33 -10.94 -6.47
C PHE A 258 13.57 -10.43 -7.23
N SER A 259 14.21 -9.39 -6.72
CA SER A 259 15.46 -8.84 -7.28
C SER A 259 16.66 -9.80 -7.21
N SER A 260 16.57 -10.84 -6.37
CA SER A 260 17.62 -11.87 -6.23
C SER A 260 17.38 -13.09 -7.12
N LEU A 261 16.23 -13.18 -7.80
CA LEU A 261 15.91 -14.31 -8.66
C LEU A 261 16.79 -14.34 -9.91
N ARG A 262 17.30 -15.52 -10.25
CA ARG A 262 18.16 -15.75 -11.42
C ARG A 262 17.40 -16.56 -12.48
N PRO A 263 17.39 -16.15 -13.75
CA PRO A 263 16.82 -16.97 -14.81
C PRO A 263 17.67 -18.24 -15.02
N VAL A 264 17.05 -19.40 -14.85
CA VAL A 264 17.69 -20.71 -14.96
C VAL A 264 16.89 -21.63 -15.85
N PHE A 265 17.56 -22.32 -16.76
CA PHE A 265 17.01 -23.41 -17.56
C PHE A 265 17.87 -24.66 -17.38
N ARG A 266 17.28 -25.75 -16.88
CA ARG A 266 17.96 -27.03 -16.64
C ARG A 266 19.32 -26.87 -15.91
N ALA A 267 19.27 -26.20 -14.75
CA ALA A 267 20.42 -25.87 -13.89
C ALA A 267 21.50 -24.93 -14.48
N ARG A 268 21.30 -24.39 -15.70
CA ARG A 268 22.18 -23.38 -16.29
C ARG A 268 21.57 -21.98 -16.20
N THR A 269 22.38 -21.00 -15.83
CA THR A 269 21.99 -19.60 -15.84
C THR A 269 21.81 -19.12 -17.28
N VAL A 270 20.71 -18.40 -17.56
CA VAL A 270 20.36 -17.90 -18.90
C VAL A 270 20.52 -16.38 -18.92
N SER A 271 21.67 -15.90 -19.38
CA SER A 271 22.04 -14.49 -19.32
C SER A 271 21.21 -13.56 -20.22
N ASP A 272 20.62 -14.10 -21.28
CA ASP A 272 19.79 -13.41 -22.28
C ASP A 272 18.28 -13.53 -22.00
N ALA A 273 17.90 -14.11 -20.86
CA ALA A 273 16.50 -14.23 -20.48
C ALA A 273 15.86 -12.86 -20.14
N PRO A 274 14.55 -12.69 -20.39
CA PRO A 274 13.83 -11.50 -19.93
C PRO A 274 13.96 -11.29 -18.41
N PRO A 275 13.87 -10.05 -17.90
CA PRO A 275 13.77 -9.79 -16.47
C PRO A 275 12.56 -10.47 -15.84
N PHE A 276 12.65 -10.80 -14.55
CA PHE A 276 11.52 -11.37 -13.81
C PHE A 276 10.32 -10.41 -13.81
N ASP A 277 9.14 -10.90 -14.17
CA ASP A 277 7.88 -10.14 -14.15
C ASP A 277 6.95 -10.66 -13.06
N ALA A 278 6.92 -9.95 -11.93
CA ALA A 278 6.06 -10.27 -10.79
C ALA A 278 4.55 -10.13 -11.07
N ARG A 279 4.14 -9.59 -12.23
CA ARG A 279 2.72 -9.45 -12.62
C ARG A 279 2.11 -10.73 -13.17
N GLN A 280 2.93 -11.70 -13.56
CA GLN A 280 2.50 -12.85 -14.36
C GLN A 280 3.00 -14.17 -13.79
N ILE A 281 2.99 -14.32 -12.46
CA ILE A 281 3.48 -15.56 -11.84
C ILE A 281 2.51 -16.69 -12.15
N ALA A 282 2.97 -17.70 -12.89
CA ALA A 282 2.17 -18.80 -13.38
C ALA A 282 2.23 -20.05 -12.49
N SER A 283 3.38 -20.34 -11.88
CA SER A 283 3.53 -21.47 -10.94
C SER A 283 4.73 -21.31 -10.01
N LEU A 284 4.69 -22.05 -8.90
CA LEU A 284 5.79 -22.18 -7.95
C LEU A 284 6.34 -23.61 -7.97
N GLN A 285 7.62 -23.76 -7.67
CA GLN A 285 8.28 -25.05 -7.54
C GLN A 285 9.30 -24.99 -6.40
N LEU A 286 9.35 -26.06 -5.59
CA LEU A 286 10.39 -26.30 -4.59
C LEU A 286 11.21 -27.50 -5.03
N MET A 287 12.53 -27.40 -4.91
CA MET A 287 13.45 -28.42 -5.37
C MET A 287 14.56 -28.66 -4.35
N PHE A 288 14.88 -29.94 -4.15
CA PHE A 288 16.10 -30.38 -3.49
C PHE A 288 16.96 -31.14 -4.50
N SER A 289 18.19 -30.70 -4.74
CA SER A 289 19.02 -31.22 -5.83
C SER A 289 20.50 -31.27 -5.47
N LYS A 290 21.22 -32.24 -6.06
CA LYS A 290 22.69 -32.41 -5.99
C LYS A 290 23.46 -31.22 -6.55
N PHE A 291 22.95 -30.63 -7.63
CA PHE A 291 23.60 -29.51 -8.29
C PHE A 291 22.95 -28.19 -7.89
N GLU A 292 23.75 -27.14 -7.76
CA GLU A 292 23.38 -25.73 -7.77
C GLU A 292 23.38 -25.20 -9.20
N TYR A 293 23.66 -23.91 -9.39
CA TYR A 293 23.79 -23.27 -10.70
C TYR A 293 25.09 -23.70 -11.41
N ASP A 294 25.00 -23.86 -12.73
CA ASP A 294 26.15 -23.97 -13.63
C ASP A 294 27.11 -25.11 -13.24
N GLY A 295 26.54 -26.24 -12.81
CA GLY A 295 27.28 -27.47 -12.48
C GLY A 295 27.93 -27.49 -11.09
N LYS A 296 27.79 -26.42 -10.29
CA LYS A 296 28.27 -26.40 -8.90
C LYS A 296 27.53 -27.44 -8.06
N LEU A 297 28.16 -27.99 -7.04
CA LEU A 297 27.52 -28.92 -6.11
C LEU A 297 26.76 -28.17 -5.01
N ASN A 298 25.65 -28.74 -4.58
CA ASN A 298 24.92 -28.31 -3.39
C ASN A 298 25.70 -28.80 -2.14
N PRO A 299 26.20 -27.90 -1.29
CA PRO A 299 27.09 -28.25 -0.18
C PRO A 299 26.41 -29.07 0.92
N THR A 300 25.08 -29.06 0.99
CA THR A 300 24.31 -29.80 2.01
C THR A 300 23.58 -31.00 1.43
N PHE A 301 23.85 -31.37 0.18
CA PHE A 301 23.20 -32.52 -0.44
C PHE A 301 23.61 -33.83 0.22
N LYS A 302 22.60 -34.63 0.57
CA LYS A 302 22.76 -35.99 1.07
C LYS A 302 21.62 -36.85 0.53
N GLU A 303 21.98 -38.04 0.03
CA GLU A 303 21.01 -39.05 -0.39
C GLU A 303 20.15 -39.54 0.79
N GLY A 304 18.98 -40.07 0.47
CA GLY A 304 18.06 -40.66 1.43
C GLY A 304 16.84 -39.77 1.71
N PRO A 305 16.10 -40.06 2.79
CA PRO A 305 14.85 -39.40 3.09
C PRO A 305 15.05 -37.94 3.49
N PHE A 306 14.07 -37.10 3.19
CA PHE A 306 14.01 -35.71 3.62
C PHE A 306 12.57 -35.28 3.90
N GLN A 307 12.40 -34.25 4.72
CA GLN A 307 11.13 -33.54 4.82
C GLN A 307 11.38 -32.06 5.07
N LEU A 308 10.54 -31.23 4.47
CA LEU A 308 10.51 -29.79 4.65
C LEU A 308 9.05 -29.37 4.91
N PRO A 309 8.65 -29.26 6.19
CA PRO A 309 7.38 -28.64 6.56
C PRO A 309 7.37 -27.16 6.16
N VAL A 310 6.39 -26.75 5.35
CA VAL A 310 6.16 -25.38 4.92
C VAL A 310 4.77 -24.96 5.42
N SER A 311 4.75 -24.03 6.39
CA SER A 311 3.53 -23.52 7.00
C SER A 311 2.86 -22.47 6.11
N SER A 312 3.64 -21.55 5.54
CA SER A 312 3.11 -20.55 4.60
C SER A 312 4.15 -20.07 3.57
N ILE A 313 3.62 -19.64 2.43
CA ILE A 313 4.29 -18.82 1.42
C ILE A 313 3.44 -17.55 1.29
N LYS A 314 4.00 -16.41 1.63
CA LYS A 314 3.34 -15.10 1.49
C LYS A 314 4.27 -14.11 0.81
N THR A 315 3.72 -13.00 0.32
CA THR A 315 4.56 -11.90 -0.14
C THR A 315 5.03 -11.02 1.01
N PHE A 316 6.09 -10.25 0.82
CA PHE A 316 6.55 -9.24 1.79
C PHE A 316 6.92 -7.92 1.11
N MET A 317 6.91 -6.82 1.88
CA MET A 317 7.47 -5.53 1.48
C MET A 317 8.83 -5.36 2.14
N LYS A 318 9.82 -4.90 1.38
CA LYS A 318 11.17 -4.69 1.91
C LYS A 318 11.20 -3.42 2.77
N GLU A 319 11.76 -3.54 3.96
CA GLU A 319 11.97 -2.39 4.85
C GLU A 319 13.12 -1.47 4.37
N PRO A 320 13.02 -0.14 4.59
CA PRO A 320 11.89 0.55 5.21
C PRO A 320 10.70 0.76 4.25
N VAL A 321 9.48 0.49 4.70
CA VAL A 321 8.26 0.69 3.89
C VAL A 321 7.89 2.18 3.80
N THR A 322 7.45 2.61 2.61
CA THR A 322 6.88 3.94 2.38
C THR A 322 5.36 3.88 2.22
N PRO A 323 4.62 4.97 2.52
CA PRO A 323 3.20 5.06 2.28
C PRO A 323 2.82 4.75 0.83
N ARG A 324 1.78 3.94 0.67
CA ARG A 324 1.15 3.62 -0.61
C ARG A 324 -0.22 4.26 -0.74
N PHE A 325 -0.74 4.82 0.34
CA PHE A 325 -1.97 5.59 0.35
C PHE A 325 -1.83 6.82 1.24
N VAL A 326 -1.84 8.01 0.65
CA VAL A 326 -1.87 9.28 1.39
C VAL A 326 -3.29 9.84 1.33
N HIS A 327 -3.91 10.05 2.49
CA HIS A 327 -5.25 10.58 2.62
C HIS A 327 -5.24 12.00 3.19
N VAL A 328 -5.86 12.94 2.45
CA VAL A 328 -6.12 14.30 2.96
C VAL A 328 -7.44 14.28 3.73
N SER A 329 -7.35 14.36 5.05
CA SER A 329 -8.48 14.45 5.98
C SER A 329 -8.69 15.91 6.40
N SER A 330 -8.97 16.18 7.68
CA SER A 330 -9.13 17.50 8.28
C SER A 330 -8.64 17.47 9.71
N ALA A 331 -8.01 18.57 10.16
CA ALA A 331 -7.88 18.79 11.60
C ALA A 331 -9.29 19.00 12.19
N GLY A 332 -9.47 18.61 13.45
CA GLY A 332 -10.72 18.69 14.19
C GLY A 332 -11.59 17.44 14.16
N VAL A 333 -11.18 16.35 13.47
CA VAL A 333 -12.00 15.14 13.31
C VAL A 333 -12.37 14.43 14.61
N THR A 334 -11.57 14.55 15.68
CA THR A 334 -11.90 13.96 16.99
C THR A 334 -12.57 14.95 17.94
N ARG A 335 -12.58 16.24 17.61
CA ARG A 335 -13.05 17.31 18.51
C ARG A 335 -14.56 17.35 18.74
N PRO A 336 -15.45 17.08 17.76
CA PRO A 336 -16.89 17.12 17.98
C PRO A 336 -17.38 16.22 19.12
N GLU A 337 -16.69 15.11 19.35
CA GLU A 337 -17.06 14.10 20.36
C GLU A 337 -16.10 14.10 21.57
N ARG A 338 -15.17 15.06 21.64
CA ARG A 338 -14.16 15.10 22.71
C ARG A 338 -14.78 15.60 24.02
N PRO A 339 -14.74 14.80 25.11
CA PRO A 339 -15.29 15.20 26.40
C PRO A 339 -14.66 16.49 26.94
N GLY A 340 -15.48 17.37 27.52
CA GLY A 340 -15.02 18.61 28.16
C GLY A 340 -14.53 19.71 27.22
N LEU A 341 -14.67 19.54 25.90
CA LEU A 341 -14.25 20.55 24.94
C LEU A 341 -15.28 21.69 24.83
N ASP A 342 -14.84 22.92 25.05
CA ASP A 342 -15.66 24.12 24.81
C ASP A 342 -15.85 24.33 23.30
N LEU A 343 -16.99 23.86 22.77
CA LEU A 343 -17.34 23.97 21.35
C LEU A 343 -17.40 25.44 20.89
N SER A 344 -17.77 26.39 21.73
CA SER A 344 -17.93 27.80 21.33
C SER A 344 -16.62 28.43 20.82
N LYS A 345 -15.49 27.93 21.32
CA LYS A 345 -14.13 28.36 20.95
C LYS A 345 -13.52 27.55 19.80
N GLN A 346 -14.22 26.55 19.28
CA GLN A 346 -13.72 25.72 18.20
C GLN A 346 -13.94 26.34 16.81
N PRO A 347 -13.19 25.91 15.78
CA PRO A 347 -13.43 26.32 14.41
C PRO A 347 -14.85 25.99 13.93
N PRO A 348 -15.39 26.72 12.94
CA PRO A 348 -16.74 26.50 12.42
C PRO A 348 -17.03 25.06 12.01
N ALA A 349 -16.08 24.34 11.42
CA ALA A 349 -16.27 22.94 11.01
C ALA A 349 -16.55 22.00 12.21
N VAL A 350 -15.97 22.28 13.38
CA VAL A 350 -16.20 21.51 14.62
C VAL A 350 -17.52 21.91 15.25
N ARG A 351 -17.76 23.22 15.38
CA ARG A 351 -18.99 23.78 15.94
C ARG A 351 -20.24 23.35 15.18
N LEU A 352 -20.17 23.41 13.86
CA LEU A 352 -21.28 23.16 12.95
C LEU A 352 -21.27 21.73 12.41
N ASN A 353 -20.57 20.80 13.06
CA ASN A 353 -20.38 19.46 12.52
C ASN A 353 -21.73 18.76 12.25
N LYS A 354 -22.72 18.94 13.14
CA LYS A 354 -24.06 18.38 12.99
C LYS A 354 -24.81 19.00 11.80
N GLU A 355 -24.79 20.32 11.68
CA GLU A 355 -25.39 21.08 10.57
C GLU A 355 -24.73 20.76 9.22
N LEU A 356 -23.43 20.44 9.25
CA LEU A 356 -22.65 20.00 8.09
C LEU A 356 -22.77 18.49 7.83
N GLY A 357 -23.83 17.84 8.30
CA GLY A 357 -24.10 16.43 8.03
C GLY A 357 -23.06 15.47 8.63
N PHE A 358 -22.50 15.84 9.78
CA PHE A 358 -21.46 15.09 10.50
C PHE A 358 -20.18 14.85 9.69
N ILE A 359 -19.78 15.83 8.87
CA ILE A 359 -18.61 15.74 7.99
C ILE A 359 -17.34 15.28 8.70
N LEU A 360 -17.01 15.82 9.88
CA LEU A 360 -15.82 15.46 10.63
C LEU A 360 -15.90 14.04 11.21
N THR A 361 -17.10 13.63 11.62
CA THR A 361 -17.37 12.26 12.10
C THR A 361 -17.14 11.24 10.98
N PHE A 362 -17.63 11.51 9.76
CA PHE A 362 -17.43 10.61 8.64
C PHE A 362 -16.01 10.64 8.08
N LYS A 363 -15.30 11.78 8.17
CA LYS A 363 -13.85 11.84 7.91
C LYS A 363 -13.09 10.94 8.88
N LEU A 364 -13.40 11.00 10.18
CA LEU A 364 -12.78 10.10 11.17
C LEU A 364 -13.03 8.63 10.83
N LYS A 365 -14.26 8.25 10.47
CA LYS A 365 -14.57 6.90 10.01
C LYS A 365 -13.80 6.51 8.74
N GLY A 366 -13.61 7.43 7.80
CA GLY A 366 -12.78 7.23 6.61
C GLY A 366 -11.30 6.97 6.94
N GLU A 367 -10.76 7.70 7.91
CA GLU A 367 -9.42 7.45 8.43
C GLU A 367 -9.28 6.07 9.09
N ASP A 368 -10.31 5.61 9.79
CA ASP A 368 -10.30 4.28 10.41
C ASP A 368 -10.29 3.17 9.36
N LEU A 369 -11.07 3.32 8.29
CA LEU A 369 -11.09 2.36 7.19
C LEU A 369 -9.70 2.17 6.55
N ILE A 370 -8.91 3.24 6.39
CA ILE A 370 -7.56 3.10 5.82
C ILE A 370 -6.61 2.43 6.81
N ARG A 371 -6.69 2.74 8.11
CA ARG A 371 -5.91 2.05 9.14
C ARG A 371 -6.22 0.55 9.18
N GLU A 372 -7.50 0.20 9.19
CA GLU A 372 -7.99 -1.19 9.20
C GLU A 372 -7.70 -1.94 7.90
N SER A 373 -7.49 -1.22 6.79
CA SER A 373 -7.22 -1.84 5.50
C SER A 373 -5.91 -2.64 5.46
N GLY A 374 -4.94 -2.26 6.30
CA GLY A 374 -3.58 -2.79 6.30
C GLY A 374 -2.69 -2.25 5.16
N ILE A 375 -3.16 -1.29 4.36
CA ILE A 375 -2.36 -0.61 3.36
C ILE A 375 -1.38 0.34 4.08
N PRO A 376 -0.08 0.34 3.76
CA PRO A 376 0.85 1.35 4.27
C PRO A 376 0.36 2.75 3.91
N HIS A 377 0.15 3.62 4.89
CA HIS A 377 -0.60 4.86 4.65
C HIS A 377 -0.03 6.07 5.39
N THR A 378 -0.52 7.26 5.03
CA THR A 378 -0.34 8.50 5.79
C THR A 378 -1.65 9.26 5.80
N ILE A 379 -2.05 9.78 6.95
CA ILE A 379 -3.21 10.66 7.07
C ILE A 379 -2.72 12.07 7.38
N VAL A 380 -2.99 12.99 6.46
CA VAL A 380 -2.67 14.41 6.57
C VAL A 380 -3.94 15.15 6.97
N ARG A 381 -3.93 15.78 8.16
CA ARG A 381 -5.05 16.60 8.67
C ARG A 381 -4.70 18.08 8.54
N PRO A 382 -4.92 18.70 7.37
CA PRO A 382 -4.70 20.13 7.26
C PRO A 382 -5.62 20.89 8.22
N CYS A 383 -5.12 21.97 8.81
CA CYS A 383 -5.99 23.02 9.33
C CYS A 383 -6.65 23.79 8.16
N ALA A 384 -7.22 24.98 8.40
CA ALA A 384 -8.02 25.66 7.39
C ALA A 384 -7.24 25.92 6.09
N LEU A 385 -7.78 25.46 4.96
CA LEU A 385 -7.13 25.55 3.65
C LEU A 385 -7.29 26.93 3.01
N THR A 386 -6.17 27.54 2.59
CA THR A 386 -6.13 28.83 1.88
C THR A 386 -5.61 28.69 0.44
N GLU A 387 -5.79 29.74 -0.36
CA GLU A 387 -5.18 29.87 -1.70
C GLU A 387 -3.86 30.66 -1.67
N GLU A 388 -3.31 30.94 -0.48
CA GLU A 388 -2.00 31.58 -0.30
C GLU A 388 -0.88 30.69 -0.90
N PRO A 389 0.26 31.29 -1.31
CA PRO A 389 1.40 30.51 -1.81
C PRO A 389 1.96 29.57 -0.74
N ALA A 390 2.55 28.45 -1.19
CA ALA A 390 3.38 27.61 -0.33
C ALA A 390 4.70 28.34 0.01
N GLY A 391 5.34 27.97 1.12
CA GLY A 391 6.61 28.58 1.52
C GLY A 391 6.72 28.97 2.98
N ALA A 392 5.60 29.23 3.66
CA ALA A 392 5.60 29.57 5.07
C ALA A 392 6.13 28.43 5.95
N ASP A 393 6.73 28.75 7.09
CA ASP A 393 7.12 27.73 8.08
C ASP A 393 5.91 26.99 8.62
N LEU A 394 6.13 25.73 9.01
CA LEU A 394 5.08 24.78 9.32
C LEU A 394 5.21 24.26 10.75
N ILE A 395 4.05 23.94 11.32
CA ILE A 395 3.93 23.20 12.57
C ILE A 395 3.18 21.91 12.25
N PHE A 396 3.84 20.79 12.54
CA PHE A 396 3.24 19.46 12.55
C PHE A 396 2.97 19.09 14.00
N ASP A 397 1.79 18.54 14.27
CA ASP A 397 1.42 18.05 15.59
C ASP A 397 0.58 16.78 15.48
N GLN A 398 0.31 16.12 16.60
CA GLN A 398 -0.56 14.95 16.67
C GLN A 398 -1.54 15.06 17.85
N GLY A 399 -2.62 14.29 17.75
CA GLY A 399 -3.64 14.22 18.80
C GLY A 399 -4.79 15.23 18.61
N ASP A 400 -4.82 15.91 17.46
CA ASP A 400 -5.88 16.82 17.05
C ASP A 400 -6.08 18.02 17.98
N ASN A 401 -4.97 18.71 18.26
CA ASN A 401 -4.93 19.81 19.24
C ASN A 401 -4.74 21.19 18.61
N ILE A 402 -4.25 21.29 17.38
CA ILE A 402 -3.87 22.57 16.77
C ILE A 402 -4.96 23.18 15.88
N THR A 403 -5.07 24.51 15.90
CA THR A 403 -5.85 25.29 14.94
C THR A 403 -4.93 26.26 14.20
N GLY A 404 -5.27 26.56 12.95
CA GLY A 404 -4.50 27.45 12.09
C GLY A 404 -4.97 27.39 10.65
N LYS A 405 -4.15 27.94 9.76
CA LYS A 405 -4.37 27.88 8.31
C LYS A 405 -3.17 27.28 7.61
N ILE A 406 -3.36 26.81 6.38
CA ILE A 406 -2.29 26.32 5.52
C ILE A 406 -2.67 26.39 4.04
N SER A 407 -1.67 26.66 3.20
CA SER A 407 -1.83 26.66 1.75
C SER A 407 -2.20 25.29 1.21
N ARG A 408 -3.13 25.24 0.25
CA ARG A 408 -3.43 24.02 -0.53
C ARG A 408 -2.22 23.49 -1.28
N GLU A 409 -1.32 24.36 -1.72
CA GLU A 409 -0.09 23.97 -2.40
C GLU A 409 0.91 23.32 -1.45
N GLU A 410 1.02 23.83 -0.22
CA GLU A 410 1.86 23.21 0.80
C GLU A 410 1.35 21.80 1.15
N ILE A 411 0.03 21.60 1.27
CA ILE A 411 -0.55 20.26 1.47
C ILE A 411 -0.24 19.32 0.30
N ALA A 412 -0.30 19.82 -0.94
CA ALA A 412 0.05 19.01 -2.10
C ALA A 412 1.51 18.54 -2.05
N ARG A 413 2.45 19.43 -1.68
CA ARG A 413 3.87 19.09 -1.49
C ARG A 413 4.08 18.08 -0.37
N ILE A 414 3.41 18.26 0.78
CA ILE A 414 3.45 17.31 1.91
C ILE A 414 2.96 15.93 1.48
N CYS A 415 1.84 15.84 0.74
CA CYS A 415 1.31 14.56 0.30
C CYS A 415 2.27 13.79 -0.61
N ILE A 416 2.96 14.50 -1.51
CA ILE A 416 3.95 13.90 -2.40
C ILE A 416 5.19 13.47 -1.62
N ALA A 417 5.69 14.31 -0.72
CA ALA A 417 6.84 13.97 0.11
C ALA A 417 6.55 12.78 1.05
N ALA A 418 5.33 12.67 1.57
CA ALA A 418 4.92 11.53 2.39
C ALA A 418 5.02 10.20 1.63
N LEU A 419 4.64 10.15 0.34
CA LEU A 419 4.77 8.92 -0.48
C LEU A 419 6.21 8.41 -0.62
N GLU A 420 7.21 9.24 -0.38
CA GLU A 420 8.63 8.89 -0.54
C GLU A 420 9.36 8.75 0.80
N SER A 421 8.67 9.06 1.90
CA SER A 421 9.25 9.06 3.23
C SER A 421 8.82 7.83 4.03
N PRO A 422 9.76 6.95 4.44
CA PRO A 422 9.41 5.88 5.38
C PRO A 422 9.00 6.43 6.75
N TYR A 423 9.47 7.64 7.11
CA TYR A 423 9.10 8.29 8.36
C TYR A 423 7.64 8.76 8.40
N ALA A 424 6.98 8.86 7.24
CA ALA A 424 5.56 9.18 7.13
C ALA A 424 4.66 7.92 7.14
N CYS A 425 5.24 6.71 7.11
CA CYS A 425 4.48 5.46 7.10
C CYS A 425 3.71 5.28 8.41
N ASP A 426 2.41 5.01 8.25
CA ASP A 426 1.39 4.81 9.28
C ASP A 426 1.29 5.96 10.29
N LYS A 427 1.62 7.17 9.84
CA LYS A 427 1.47 8.41 10.63
C LYS A 427 0.14 9.10 10.34
N THR A 428 -0.45 9.63 11.40
CA THR A 428 -1.53 10.62 11.35
C THR A 428 -1.02 11.89 12.00
N PHE A 429 -1.20 13.05 11.35
CA PHE A 429 -0.76 14.33 11.91
C PHE A 429 -1.61 15.49 11.44
N GLU A 430 -1.73 16.51 12.28
CA GLU A 430 -2.24 17.82 11.90
C GLU A 430 -1.11 18.71 11.40
N VAL A 431 -1.45 19.62 10.47
CA VAL A 431 -0.47 20.57 9.97
C VAL A 431 -1.07 21.96 9.75
N LYS A 432 -0.32 22.98 10.16
CA LYS A 432 -0.61 24.40 9.91
C LYS A 432 0.64 25.19 9.54
N SER A 433 0.44 26.38 8.99
CA SER A 433 1.45 27.42 8.92
C SER A 433 1.63 28.09 10.29
N VAL A 434 2.84 28.62 10.54
CA VAL A 434 3.10 29.54 11.66
C VAL A 434 2.39 30.88 11.50
N ILE A 435 1.98 31.25 10.28
CA ILE A 435 1.34 32.54 9.98
C ILE A 435 -0.07 32.56 10.58
N PRO A 436 -0.40 33.56 11.42
CA PRO A 436 -1.70 33.66 12.06
C PRO A 436 -2.81 33.92 11.02
N PHE A 437 -4.04 33.56 11.37
CA PHE A 437 -5.19 33.76 10.48
C PHE A 437 -5.39 35.21 10.03
N SER A 438 -5.01 36.18 10.86
CA SER A 438 -5.17 37.61 10.63
C SER A 438 -4.21 38.21 9.60
N GLU A 439 -3.16 37.49 9.20
CA GLU A 439 -2.08 38.05 8.37
C GLU A 439 -1.92 37.26 7.06
N PRO A 440 -1.95 37.90 5.88
CA PRO A 440 -1.73 37.20 4.62
C PRO A 440 -0.28 36.74 4.49
N TYR A 441 -0.06 35.55 3.92
CA TYR A 441 1.29 35.12 3.52
C TYR A 441 1.54 35.44 2.05
N THR A 442 2.70 36.06 1.76
CA THR A 442 3.15 36.36 0.40
C THR A 442 4.59 35.89 0.21
N VAL A 443 4.98 35.63 -1.03
CA VAL A 443 6.34 35.21 -1.39
C VAL A 443 6.98 36.32 -2.21
N ASP A 444 8.19 36.73 -1.82
CA ASP A 444 9.03 37.61 -2.62
C ASP A 444 9.62 36.83 -3.81
N PRO A 445 9.29 37.16 -5.07
CA PRO A 445 9.83 36.47 -6.23
C PRO A 445 11.34 36.60 -6.37
N ALA A 446 11.96 37.65 -5.82
CA ALA A 446 13.41 37.84 -5.86
C ALA A 446 14.13 36.98 -4.82
N ASN A 447 13.43 36.55 -3.77
CA ASN A 447 13.97 35.72 -2.70
C ASN A 447 12.94 34.66 -2.26
N PRO A 448 12.66 33.66 -3.11
CA PRO A 448 11.68 32.64 -2.78
C PRO A 448 12.16 31.79 -1.58
N PRO A 449 11.23 31.31 -0.73
CA PRO A 449 11.57 30.44 0.37
C PRO A 449 12.20 29.13 -0.15
N PRO A 450 13.19 28.56 0.55
CA PRO A 450 13.84 27.33 0.14
C PRO A 450 12.86 26.15 0.13
N GLU A 451 13.18 25.12 -0.65
CA GLU A 451 12.45 23.86 -0.61
C GLU A 451 12.59 23.22 0.78
N LYS A 452 11.47 22.76 1.34
CA LYS A 452 11.44 22.14 2.66
C LYS A 452 11.79 20.66 2.58
N ASP A 453 12.68 20.22 3.48
CA ASP A 453 12.85 18.79 3.75
C ASP A 453 11.78 18.31 4.73
N TYR A 454 10.68 17.78 4.17
CA TYR A 454 9.56 17.29 4.99
C TYR A 454 9.93 16.12 5.91
N ASN A 455 11.03 15.40 5.65
CA ASN A 455 11.48 14.32 6.54
C ASN A 455 11.83 14.81 7.94
N GLN A 456 12.29 16.05 8.08
CA GLN A 456 12.58 16.63 9.39
C GLN A 456 11.32 16.68 10.27
N TYR A 457 10.17 17.00 9.67
CA TYR A 457 8.88 17.01 10.34
C TYR A 457 8.33 15.59 10.53
N PHE A 458 8.44 14.70 9.54
CA PHE A 458 7.93 13.34 9.68
C PHE A 458 8.65 12.56 10.79
N LYS A 459 9.97 12.77 10.95
CA LYS A 459 10.76 12.13 12.01
C LYS A 459 10.34 12.53 13.43
N SER A 460 9.71 13.69 13.62
CA SER A 460 9.23 14.09 14.95
C SER A 460 7.88 13.45 15.32
N LEU A 461 7.20 12.78 14.38
CA LEU A 461 5.91 12.15 14.60
C LEU A 461 6.06 10.77 15.26
N LYS A 462 5.20 10.50 16.24
CA LYS A 462 5.13 9.23 16.98
C LYS A 462 4.14 8.27 16.33
N ASP A 463 4.39 6.98 16.52
CA ASP A 463 3.50 5.91 16.07
C ASP A 463 2.21 5.88 16.90
N GLY A 464 1.11 5.50 16.26
CA GLY A 464 -0.16 5.22 16.93
C GLY A 464 -0.94 6.43 17.46
N ILE A 465 -0.43 7.66 17.35
CA ILE A 465 -1.15 8.85 17.83
C ILE A 465 -2.20 9.30 16.80
N THR A 466 -3.47 9.30 17.19
CA THR A 466 -4.62 9.60 16.31
C THR A 466 -5.55 10.69 16.84
N GLY A 467 -5.44 11.04 18.11
CA GLY A 467 -6.39 11.91 18.82
C GLY A 467 -7.60 11.17 19.40
N LYS A 468 -7.83 9.91 19.02
CA LYS A 468 -8.90 9.07 19.58
C LYS A 468 -8.63 8.69 21.04
N GLU A 469 -7.38 8.75 21.49
CA GLU A 469 -6.98 8.52 22.87
C GLU A 469 -7.65 9.55 23.81
N SER A 470 -8.09 10.69 23.28
CA SER A 470 -8.86 11.69 24.03
C SER A 470 -10.36 11.38 24.13
N LEU A 471 -10.90 10.52 23.26
CA LEU A 471 -12.29 10.05 23.29
C LEU A 471 -12.50 8.96 24.34
N GLU A 472 -11.46 8.14 24.57
CA GLU A 472 -11.48 7.02 25.51
C GLU A 472 -11.26 7.44 26.98
N LYS A 473 -10.77 8.68 27.20
CA LYS A 473 -10.66 9.26 28.53
C LYS A 473 -12.04 9.62 29.07
N SER A 474 -12.68 8.65 29.72
CA SER A 474 -13.85 8.87 30.56
C SER A 474 -13.54 9.96 31.61
N PRO A 475 -14.46 10.88 31.94
CA PRO A 475 -14.29 11.71 33.12
C PRO A 475 -14.26 10.75 34.32
N ALA A 476 -13.11 10.62 34.97
CA ALA A 476 -13.08 10.09 36.32
C ALA A 476 -14.07 10.91 37.15
N ALA A 477 -15.03 10.23 37.78
CA ALA A 477 -15.97 10.83 38.70
C ALA A 477 -15.20 11.68 39.72
N VAL A 478 -15.55 12.97 39.80
CA VAL A 478 -15.22 13.85 40.93
C VAL A 478 -16.52 14.23 41.59
#